data_AF-A0A257Q0S4-F1
#
_entry.id   AF-A0A257Q0S4-F1
#
_cell.length_a   1.000
_cell.length_b   1.000
_cell.length_c   1.000
_cell.angle_alpha   90.00
_cell.angle_beta   90.00
_cell.angle_gamma   90.00
#
_symmetry.space_group_name_H-M   'P 1'
#
loop_
_entity.id
_entity.type
_entity.pdbx_description
1 polymer ?
#
loop_
_entity_poly.entity_id
_entity_poly.type
_entity_poly.pdbx_seq_one_letter_code
_entity_poly.pdbx_strand_id
1 'polypeptide(L)'
;MYVGFHVVWNVTPALHTPLMAVTNAISAIVIVGAMLAAGLTEGGLARFMGVFAVALASVNVFGGFLVTRRMLEMFKKKEKKAAGGQA
;
A
#
# COMPACT_ATOMS: atom_id res chain seq x y z
N MET A 1 -12.92 4.47 -15.04
CA MET A 1 -12.70 5.87 -14.58
C MET A 1 -13.92 6.46 -13.86
N TYR A 2 -15.16 6.13 -14.24
CA TYR A 2 -16.39 6.66 -13.59
C TYR A 2 -16.47 6.44 -12.07
N VAL A 3 -16.24 5.19 -11.61
CA VAL A 3 -16.30 4.84 -10.19
C VAL A 3 -15.21 5.55 -9.39
N GLY A 4 -13.97 5.58 -9.88
CA GLY A 4 -12.85 6.22 -9.18
C GLY A 4 -13.05 7.72 -8.97
N PHE A 5 -13.60 8.43 -9.97
CA PHE A 5 -13.90 9.85 -9.86
C PHE A 5 -14.94 10.12 -8.76
N HIS A 6 -16.07 9.40 -8.77
CA HIS A 6 -17.11 9.56 -7.75
C HIS A 6 -16.62 9.22 -6.34
N VAL A 7 -15.75 8.21 -6.21
CA VAL A 7 -15.21 7.78 -4.91
C VAL A 7 -14.19 8.77 -4.33
N VAL A 8 -13.37 9.41 -5.17
CA VAL A 8 -12.34 10.36 -4.72
C VAL A 8 -12.91 11.76 -4.45
N TRP A 9 -13.94 12.17 -5.18
CA TRP A 9 -14.47 13.54 -5.09
C TRP A 9 -15.24 13.84 -3.79
N ASN A 10 -15.69 12.80 -3.07
CA ASN A 10 -16.56 12.94 -1.89
C ASN A 10 -15.85 12.61 -0.56
N VAL A 11 -14.53 12.80 -0.48
CA VAL A 11 -13.75 12.53 0.74
C VAL A 11 -13.68 13.75 1.66
N THR A 12 -13.67 13.53 2.97
CA THR A 12 -13.50 14.62 3.96
C THR A 12 -12.09 15.25 3.82
N PRO A 13 -11.92 16.57 3.96
CA PRO A 13 -10.61 17.22 3.74
C PRO A 13 -9.45 16.67 4.58
N ALA A 14 -9.72 16.21 5.80
CA ALA A 14 -8.74 15.58 6.67
C ALA A 14 -8.18 14.25 6.12
N LEU A 15 -8.85 13.65 5.13
CA LEU A 15 -8.50 12.35 4.55
C LEU A 15 -7.71 12.44 3.24
N HIS A 16 -7.41 13.62 2.69
CA HIS A 16 -6.63 13.71 1.44
C HIS A 16 -5.22 13.13 1.58
N THR A 17 -4.54 13.37 2.70
CA THR A 17 -3.20 12.81 2.98
C THR A 17 -3.24 11.29 3.14
N PRO A 18 -4.13 10.67 3.94
CA PRO A 18 -4.25 9.22 3.98
C PRO A 18 -4.81 8.62 2.67
N LEU A 19 -5.65 9.33 1.92
CA LEU A 19 -6.10 8.89 0.60
C LEU A 19 -4.93 8.76 -0.38
N MET A 20 -4.00 9.71 -0.36
CA MET A 20 -2.77 9.64 -1.16
C MET A 20 -1.90 8.44 -0.75
N ALA A 21 -1.84 8.10 0.54
CA ALA A 21 -1.12 6.90 0.99
C ALA A 21 -1.81 5.60 0.51
N VAL A 22 -3.15 5.55 0.55
CA VAL A 22 -3.92 4.40 0.04
C VAL A 22 -3.73 4.23 -1.46
N THR A 23 -3.78 5.30 -2.26
CA THR A 23 -3.57 5.18 -3.71
C THR A 23 -2.15 4.73 -4.04
N ASN A 24 -1.15 5.13 -3.24
CA ASN A 24 0.20 4.58 -3.34
C ASN A 24 0.23 3.07 -3.03
N ALA A 25 -0.43 2.61 -1.95
CA ALA A 25 -0.52 1.19 -1.63
C ALA A 25 -1.24 0.37 -2.73
N ILE A 26 -2.26 0.95 -3.39
CA ILE A 26 -2.97 0.31 -4.50
C ILE A 26 -2.08 0.21 -5.75
N SER A 27 -1.20 1.18 -5.99
CA SER A 27 -0.24 1.15 -7.11
C SER A 27 0.68 -0.07 -7.09
N ALA A 28 0.83 -0.71 -5.92
CA ALA A 28 1.62 -1.92 -5.74
C ALA A 28 1.10 -3.14 -6.53
N ILE A 29 -0.07 -3.05 -7.18
CA ILE A 29 -0.58 -4.04 -8.15
C ILE A 29 0.44 -4.37 -9.26
N VAL A 30 1.40 -3.47 -9.53
CA VAL A 30 2.53 -3.71 -10.43
C VAL A 30 3.30 -5.01 -10.11
N ILE A 31 3.24 -5.51 -8.88
CA ILE A 31 3.84 -6.80 -8.49
C ILE A 31 3.34 -7.98 -9.34
N VAL A 32 2.07 -7.94 -9.79
CA VAL A 32 1.52 -8.98 -10.68
C VAL A 32 2.27 -9.02 -12.00
N GLY A 33 2.52 -7.84 -12.59
CA GLY A 33 3.32 -7.73 -13.81
C GLY A 33 4.78 -8.17 -13.60
N ALA A 34 5.37 -7.83 -12.45
CA ALA A 34 6.72 -8.25 -12.11
C ALA A 34 6.84 -9.77 -11.95
N MET A 35 5.85 -10.43 -11.33
CA MET A 35 5.81 -11.89 -11.19
C MET A 35 5.70 -12.59 -12.53
N LEU A 36 4.86 -12.08 -13.44
CA LEU A 36 4.76 -12.59 -14.80
C LEU A 36 6.07 -12.41 -15.56
N ALA A 37 6.71 -11.25 -15.46
CA ALA A 37 8.02 -11.00 -16.06
C ALA A 37 9.07 -11.97 -15.50
N ALA A 38 9.13 -12.20 -14.18
CA ALA A 38 10.09 -13.13 -13.58
C ALA A 38 9.85 -14.60 -13.98
N GLY A 39 8.59 -15.00 -14.16
CA GLY A 39 8.19 -16.39 -14.41
C GLY A 39 8.18 -16.81 -15.88
N LEU A 40 7.83 -15.91 -16.79
CA LEU A 40 7.62 -16.21 -18.22
C LEU A 40 8.80 -15.79 -19.10
N THR A 41 9.80 -15.11 -18.56
CA THR A 41 10.90 -14.56 -19.34
C THR A 41 12.04 -15.57 -19.49
N GLU A 42 12.48 -15.76 -20.73
CA GLU A 42 13.64 -16.58 -21.07
C GLU A 42 14.91 -15.73 -21.20
N GLY A 43 16.05 -16.29 -20.77
CA GLY A 43 17.35 -15.60 -20.76
C GLY A 43 17.79 -15.10 -19.38
N GLY A 44 19.06 -15.33 -19.03
CA GLY A 44 19.59 -15.09 -17.69
C GLY A 44 19.48 -13.64 -17.22
N LEU A 45 19.80 -12.67 -18.09
CA LEU A 45 19.73 -11.25 -17.77
C LEU A 45 18.28 -10.79 -17.53
N ALA A 46 17.38 -11.20 -18.41
CA ALA A 46 15.98 -10.78 -18.38
C ALA A 46 15.23 -11.41 -17.18
N ARG A 47 15.54 -12.67 -16.85
CA ARG A 47 15.05 -13.32 -15.63
C ARG A 47 15.57 -12.64 -14.36
N PHE A 48 16.84 -12.25 -14.31
CA PHE A 48 17.40 -11.49 -13.19
C PHE A 48 16.70 -10.14 -13.01
N MET A 49 16.47 -9.40 -14.10
CA MET A 49 15.69 -8.16 -14.09
C MET A 49 14.25 -8.37 -13.60
N GLY A 50 13.60 -9.48 -14.00
CA GLY A 50 12.27 -9.84 -13.50
C GLY A 50 12.24 -10.08 -11.99
N VAL A 51 13.20 -10.86 -11.47
CA VAL A 51 13.34 -11.08 -10.01
C VAL A 51 13.63 -9.77 -9.27
N PHE A 52 14.49 -8.92 -9.83
CA PHE A 52 14.77 -7.60 -9.28
C PHE A 52 13.54 -6.69 -9.27
N ALA A 53 12.73 -6.72 -10.33
CA ALA A 53 11.47 -6.00 -10.40
C ALA A 53 10.48 -6.49 -9.32
N VAL A 54 10.40 -7.79 -9.06
CA VAL A 54 9.58 -8.35 -7.96
C VAL A 54 10.06 -7.84 -6.61
N ALA A 55 11.37 -7.80 -6.39
CA ALA A 55 11.95 -7.27 -5.14
C ALA A 55 11.56 -5.80 -4.92
N LEU A 56 11.70 -4.94 -5.95
CA LEU A 56 11.30 -3.53 -5.86
C LEU A 56 9.79 -3.35 -5.67
N ALA A 57 8.98 -4.14 -6.40
CA ALA A 57 7.53 -4.11 -6.25
C ALA A 57 7.10 -4.52 -4.84
N SER A 58 7.78 -5.50 -4.23
CA SER A 58 7.51 -5.91 -2.85
C SER A 58 7.73 -4.78 -1.85
N VAL A 59 8.78 -3.96 -2.01
CA VAL A 59 9.02 -2.79 -1.15
C VAL A 59 7.87 -1.79 -1.24
N ASN A 60 7.33 -1.57 -2.45
CA ASN A 60 6.16 -0.70 -2.64
C ASN A 60 4.91 -1.28 -1.95
N VAL A 61 4.64 -2.60 -2.08
CA VAL A 61 3.56 -3.28 -1.36
C VAL A 61 3.71 -3.06 0.14
N PHE A 62 4.82 -3.51 0.74
CA PHE A 62 5.00 -3.47 2.18
C PHE A 62 5.05 -2.03 2.72
N GLY A 63 5.78 -1.13 2.06
CA GLY A 63 5.90 0.27 2.45
C GLY A 63 4.56 1.00 2.37
N GLY A 64 3.84 0.86 1.26
CA GLY A 64 2.55 1.49 1.03
C GLY A 64 1.51 1.07 2.06
N PHE A 65 1.37 -0.23 2.32
CA PHE A 65 0.40 -0.73 3.29
C PHE A 65 0.77 -0.40 4.74
N LEU A 66 2.06 -0.45 5.12
CA LEU A 66 2.51 -0.16 6.48
C LEU A 66 2.32 1.33 6.85
N VAL A 67 2.69 2.24 5.94
CA VAL A 67 2.52 3.68 6.15
C VAL A 67 1.03 4.04 6.22
N THR A 68 0.22 3.47 5.32
CA THR A 68 -1.23 3.69 5.32
C THR A 68 -1.88 3.24 6.63
N ARG A 69 -1.50 2.07 7.16
CA ARG A 69 -2.01 1.61 8.46
C ARG A 69 -1.66 2.56 9.59
N ARG A 70 -0.40 3.00 9.68
CA ARG A 70 0.04 3.99 10.68
C ARG A 70 -0.73 5.31 10.55
N MET A 71 -0.97 5.77 9.32
CA MET A 71 -1.77 6.98 9.08
C MET A 71 -3.21 6.85 9.54
N LEU A 72 -3.87 5.72 9.24
CA LEU A 72 -5.25 5.47 9.65
C LEU A 72 -5.38 5.22 11.16
N GLU A 73 -4.36 4.64 11.80
CA GLU A 73 -4.31 4.46 13.26
C GLU A 73 -4.27 5.79 14.01
N MET A 74 -3.69 6.85 13.44
CA MET A 74 -3.70 8.20 14.04
C MET A 74 -5.10 8.84 14.06
N PHE A 75 -6.03 8.37 13.22
CA PHE A 75 -7.43 8.81 13.23
C PHE A 75 -8.33 7.96 14.15
N LYS A 76 -7.86 6.78 14.58
CA LYS A 76 -8.53 6.03 15.63
C LYS A 76 -8.25 6.71 16.96
N LYS A 77 -9.32 7.18 17.64
CA LYS A 77 -9.23 7.60 19.05
C LYS A 77 -8.56 6.45 19.80
N LYS A 78 -7.41 6.69 20.45
CA LYS A 78 -6.82 5.75 21.42
C LYS A 78 -7.98 5.30 22.30
N GLU A 79 -8.35 4.02 22.26
CA GLU A 79 -9.13 3.47 23.36
C GLU A 79 -8.33 3.82 24.61
N LYS A 80 -8.95 4.61 25.49
CA LYS A 80 -8.40 4.93 26.79
C LYS A 80 -8.24 3.58 27.47
N LYS A 81 -7.04 3.00 27.40
CA LYS A 81 -6.68 1.80 28.16
C LYS A 81 -7.13 2.11 29.58
N ALA A 82 -8.12 1.36 30.02
CA ALA A 82 -8.85 1.64 31.23
C ALA A 82 -7.84 1.88 32.36
N ALA A 83 -8.00 3.01 33.04
CA ALA A 83 -7.52 3.14 34.40
C ALA A 83 -8.18 2.01 35.19
N GLY A 84 -7.39 1.03 35.61
CA GLY A 84 -7.82 -0.12 36.39
C GLY A 84 -6.58 -0.78 36.98
N GLY A 85 -6.31 -0.44 38.24
CA GLY A 85 -5.05 -0.73 38.91
C GLY A 85 -4.88 -2.15 39.44
N GLN A 86 -3.71 -2.32 40.04
CA GLN A 86 -3.31 -3.19 41.14
C GLN A 86 -1.81 -2.87 41.33
N ALA A 87 -1.46 -2.10 42.36
CA ALA A 87 -1.13 -2.57 43.72
C ALA A 87 0.21 -3.30 43.70
#